data_AF-A0A497C9P5-F1
#
_entry.id   AF-A0A497C9P5-F1
#
_cell.length_a   1.000
_cell.length_b   1.000
_cell.length_c   1.000
_cell.angle_alpha   90.00
_cell.angle_beta   90.00
_cell.angle_gamma   90.00
#
_symmetry.space_group_name_H-M   'P 1'
#
loop_
_entity.id
_entity.type
_entity.pdbx_description
1 polymer ?
#
loop_
_entity_poly.entity_id
_entity_poly.type
_entity_poly.pdbx_seq_one_letter_code
_entity_poly.pdbx_strand_id
1 'polypeptide(L)'
;MKTSIQKLRKYFRLEAKRGYDNEAVMGGIDNILPSWEGEARADNLPESVIQAVATRLRDYHRLSKESRQVVLQGLWKRIKRDPAIAAELKGEAD
;
A
#
# COMPACT_ATOMS: atom_id res chain seq x y z
N MET A 1 5.88 6.53 13.07
CA MET A 1 5.06 5.85 12.03
C MET A 1 5.65 4.49 11.64
N LYS A 2 4.86 3.40 11.63
CA LYS A 2 5.27 2.03 11.25
C LYS A 2 5.97 1.99 9.86
N THR A 3 7.11 1.30 9.77
CA THR A 3 7.99 1.31 8.58
C THR A 3 7.31 0.69 7.36
N SER A 4 6.50 -0.34 7.55
CA SER A 4 5.70 -1.00 6.50
C SER A 4 4.75 -0.04 5.77
N ILE A 5 4.05 0.85 6.50
CA ILE A 5 3.14 1.84 5.91
C ILE A 5 3.92 2.94 5.18
N GLN A 6 5.07 3.36 5.70
CA GLN A 6 5.93 4.34 5.04
C GLN A 6 6.47 3.81 3.70
N LYS A 7 6.93 2.55 3.67
CA LYS A 7 7.35 1.87 2.43
C LYS A 7 6.21 1.74 1.45
N LEU A 8 5.04 1.28 1.89
CA LEU A 8 3.84 1.19 1.02
C LEU A 8 3.51 2.54 0.37
N ARG A 9 3.51 3.62 1.16
CA ARG A 9 3.29 4.99 0.65
C ARG A 9 4.33 5.39 -0.40
N LYS A 10 5.59 5.00 -0.19
CA LYS A 10 6.67 5.28 -1.14
C LYS A 10 6.43 4.56 -2.47
N TYR A 11 6.06 3.28 -2.44
CA TYR A 11 5.73 2.53 -3.66
C TYR A 11 4.55 3.15 -4.42
N PHE A 12 3.48 3.54 -3.73
CA PHE A 12 2.32 4.17 -4.39
C PHE A 12 2.68 5.51 -5.03
N ARG A 13 3.58 6.28 -4.40
CA ARG A 13 4.09 7.54 -4.98
C ARG A 13 4.96 7.29 -6.21
N LEU A 14 5.76 6.22 -6.23
CA LEU A 14 6.57 5.86 -7.40
C LEU A 14 5.68 5.48 -8.58
N GLU A 15 4.66 4.65 -8.36
CA GLU A 15 3.66 4.33 -9.38
C GLU A 15 2.96 5.58 -9.90
N ALA A 16 2.49 6.47 -9.02
CA ALA A 16 1.84 7.70 -9.45
C ALA A 16 2.76 8.60 -10.28
N LYS A 17 4.05 8.68 -9.94
CA LYS A 17 5.05 9.47 -10.68
C LYS A 17 5.31 8.92 -12.08
N ARG A 18 5.21 7.61 -12.29
CA ARG A 18 5.38 6.96 -13.61
C ARG A 18 4.06 6.79 -14.37
N GLY A 19 2.95 7.31 -13.85
CA GLY A 19 1.65 7.19 -14.50
C GLY A 19 1.04 5.78 -14.42
N TYR A 20 1.29 5.08 -13.30
CA TYR A 20 0.69 3.78 -12.97
C TYR A 20 1.01 2.68 -14.00
N ASP A 21 2.25 2.68 -14.48
CA ASP A 21 2.75 1.75 -15.50
C ASP A 21 2.92 0.30 -14.98
N ASN A 22 2.90 0.07 -13.65
CA ASN A 22 3.24 -1.20 -13.00
C ASN A 22 4.68 -1.65 -13.26
N GLU A 23 5.59 -0.72 -13.54
CA GLU A 23 7.02 -0.99 -13.70
C GLU A 23 7.86 -0.16 -12.72
N ALA A 24 7.23 0.76 -11.97
CA ALA A 24 7.93 1.65 -11.05
C ALA A 24 8.62 0.93 -9.89
N VAL A 25 8.15 -0.27 -9.57
CA VAL A 25 8.53 -1.00 -8.37
C VAL A 25 8.94 -2.41 -8.76
N MET A 26 10.24 -2.69 -8.85
CA MET A 26 10.77 -4.04 -9.09
C MET A 26 10.09 -4.81 -10.25
N GLY A 27 9.70 -4.13 -11.33
CA GLY A 27 9.02 -4.75 -12.48
C GLY A 27 7.56 -5.17 -12.23
N GLY A 28 6.94 -4.72 -11.14
CA GLY A 28 5.56 -5.01 -10.76
C GLY A 28 5.30 -4.70 -9.29
N ILE A 29 4.25 -3.94 -8.97
CA ILE A 29 3.97 -3.59 -7.57
C ILE A 29 3.65 -4.83 -6.72
N ASP A 30 3.17 -5.91 -7.32
CA ASP A 30 2.92 -7.20 -6.69
C ASP A 30 4.21 -7.87 -6.17
N ASN A 31 5.37 -7.59 -6.78
CA ASN A 31 6.64 -8.15 -6.35
C ASN A 31 7.07 -7.70 -4.94
N ILE A 32 6.50 -6.60 -4.41
CA ILE A 32 6.80 -6.17 -3.04
C ILE A 32 6.03 -6.97 -1.99
N LEU A 33 4.96 -7.68 -2.38
CA LEU A 33 4.00 -8.24 -1.44
C LEU A 33 4.65 -9.20 -0.42
N PRO A 34 5.49 -10.17 -0.80
CA PRO A 34 6.06 -11.11 0.17
C PRO A 34 6.88 -10.41 1.26
N SER A 35 7.70 -9.43 0.87
CA SER A 35 8.50 -8.64 1.81
C SER A 35 7.61 -7.72 2.65
N TRP A 36 6.70 -7.00 2.01
CA TRP A 36 5.84 -6.02 2.68
C TRP A 36 4.89 -6.68 3.68
N GLU A 37 4.34 -7.84 3.37
CA GLU A 37 3.47 -8.60 4.28
C GLU A 37 4.20 -9.04 5.55
N GLY A 38 5.46 -9.51 5.42
CA GLY A 38 6.29 -9.87 6.59
C GLY A 38 6.55 -8.66 7.49
N GLU A 39 6.91 -7.53 6.89
CA GLU A 39 7.11 -6.27 7.62
C GLU A 39 5.81 -5.76 8.26
N ALA A 40 4.69 -5.85 7.55
CA ALA A 40 3.38 -5.43 8.03
C ALA A 40 2.93 -6.22 9.27
N ARG A 41 3.17 -7.53 9.28
CA ARG A 41 2.89 -8.38 10.45
C ARG A 41 3.84 -8.09 11.61
N ALA A 42 5.14 -7.88 11.33
CA ALA A 42 6.10 -7.46 12.36
C ALA A 42 5.75 -6.10 12.98
N ASP A 43 5.21 -5.19 12.16
CA ASP A 43 4.67 -3.91 12.59
C ASP A 43 3.31 -4.01 13.29
N ASN A 44 2.76 -5.22 13.51
CA ASN A 44 1.45 -5.45 14.12
C ASN A 44 0.30 -4.72 13.40
N LEU A 45 0.34 -4.64 12.06
CA LEU A 45 -0.79 -4.13 11.30
C LEU A 45 -1.98 -5.09 11.38
N PRO A 46 -3.23 -4.59 11.37
CA PRO A 46 -4.41 -5.46 11.34
C PRO A 46 -4.37 -6.38 10.12
N GLU A 47 -4.59 -7.68 10.32
CA GLU A 47 -4.57 -8.66 9.21
C GLU A 47 -5.60 -8.30 8.13
N SER A 48 -6.72 -7.66 8.50
CA SER A 48 -7.72 -7.14 7.56
C SER A 48 -7.15 -6.08 6.59
N VAL A 49 -6.21 -5.25 7.05
CA VAL A 49 -5.50 -4.27 6.21
C VAL A 49 -4.49 -4.99 5.33
N ILE A 50 -3.73 -5.93 5.89
CA ILE A 50 -2.73 -6.72 5.15
C ILE A 50 -3.39 -7.45 4.00
N GLN A 51 -4.47 -8.18 4.26
CA GLN A 51 -5.24 -8.92 3.25
C GLN A 51 -5.87 -7.99 2.20
N ALA A 52 -6.38 -6.83 2.60
CA ALA A 52 -6.93 -5.85 1.66
C ALA A 52 -5.87 -5.30 0.70
N VAL A 53 -4.65 -5.02 1.19
CA VAL A 53 -3.52 -4.60 0.36
C VAL A 53 -3.06 -5.74 -0.54
N ALA A 54 -2.79 -6.92 0.03
CA ALA A 54 -2.30 -8.08 -0.69
C ALA A 54 -3.21 -8.48 -1.85
N THR A 55 -4.52 -8.57 -1.59
CA THR A 55 -5.51 -8.91 -2.62
C THR A 55 -5.51 -7.89 -3.75
N ARG A 56 -5.51 -6.58 -3.43
CA ARG A 56 -5.59 -5.53 -4.45
C ARG A 56 -4.32 -5.42 -5.30
N LEU A 57 -3.15 -5.59 -4.69
CA LEU A 57 -1.89 -5.50 -5.39
C LEU A 57 -1.58 -6.76 -6.22
N ARG A 58 -2.03 -7.94 -5.77
CA ARG A 58 -1.87 -9.19 -6.53
C ARG A 58 -2.52 -9.13 -7.91
N ASP A 59 -3.71 -8.54 -8.00
CA ASP A 59 -4.44 -8.37 -9.27
C ASP A 59 -4.07 -7.08 -10.03
N TYR A 60 -3.18 -6.24 -9.49
CA TYR A 60 -2.90 -4.91 -10.02
C TYR A 60 -2.33 -4.92 -11.45
N HIS A 61 -1.52 -5.94 -11.78
CA HIS A 61 -0.95 -6.10 -13.12
C HIS A 61 -2.04 -6.28 -14.20
N ARG A 62 -3.21 -6.83 -13.83
CA ARG A 62 -4.34 -7.11 -14.73
C ARG A 62 -5.21 -5.89 -15.03
N LEU A 63 -4.99 -4.80 -14.31
CA LEU A 63 -5.79 -3.58 -14.40
C LEU A 63 -5.26 -2.62 -15.47
N SER A 64 -6.15 -1.81 -16.05
CA SER A 64 -5.75 -0.66 -16.86
C SER A 64 -5.05 0.41 -16.02
N LYS A 65 -4.30 1.32 -16.65
CA LYS A 65 -3.61 2.43 -15.95
C LYS A 65 -4.58 3.29 -15.13
N GLU A 66 -5.76 3.61 -15.66
CA GLU A 66 -6.76 4.38 -14.90
C GLU A 66 -7.31 3.59 -13.72
N SER A 67 -7.57 2.30 -13.91
CA SER A 67 -8.06 1.42 -12.84
C SER A 67 -7.03 1.26 -11.71
N ARG A 68 -5.75 1.16 -12.07
CA ARG A 68 -4.61 1.12 -11.15
C ARG A 68 -4.56 2.37 -10.28
N GLN A 69 -4.68 3.56 -10.88
CA GLN A 69 -4.75 4.83 -10.16
C GLN A 69 -5.89 4.82 -9.12
N VAL A 70 -7.10 4.44 -9.55
CA VAL A 70 -8.28 4.39 -8.67
C VAL A 70 -8.05 3.41 -7.51
N VAL A 71 -7.47 2.24 -7.79
CA VAL A 71 -7.16 1.23 -6.77
C VAL A 71 -6.16 1.74 -5.74
N LEU A 72 -5.02 2.32 -6.16
CA LEU A 72 -4.03 2.80 -5.20
C LEU A 72 -4.57 3.95 -4.34
N GLN A 73 -5.33 4.88 -4.94
CA GLN A 73 -5.94 5.97 -4.20
C GLN A 73 -7.01 5.46 -3.21
N GLY A 74 -7.87 4.54 -3.64
CA GLY A 74 -8.89 3.92 -2.81
C GLY A 74 -8.30 3.14 -1.65
N LEU A 75 -7.27 2.33 -1.93
CA LEU A 75 -6.55 1.54 -0.92
C LEU A 75 -5.89 2.45 0.12
N TRP A 76 -5.22 3.52 -0.31
CA TRP A 76 -4.59 4.47 0.60
C TRP A 76 -5.62 5.22 1.47
N LYS A 77 -6.77 5.62 0.91
CA LYS A 77 -7.86 6.22 1.68
C LYS A 77 -8.42 5.25 2.73
N ARG A 78 -8.56 3.96 2.40
CA ARG A 78 -9.00 2.92 3.34
C ARG A 78 -8.01 2.73 4.49
N ILE A 79 -6.72 2.61 4.18
CA ILE A 79 -5.64 2.47 5.18
C ILE A 79 -5.66 3.64 6.17
N LYS A 80 -5.79 4.87 5.69
CA LYS A 80 -5.86 6.07 6.55
C LYS A 80 -7.09 6.12 7.46
N ARG A 81 -8.18 5.45 7.09
CA ARG A 81 -9.43 5.39 7.85
C ARG A 81 -9.46 4.23 8.84
N ASP A 82 -8.54 3.29 8.72
CA ASP A 82 -8.43 2.20 9.69
C ASP A 82 -8.06 2.79 11.06
N PRO A 83 -8.84 2.52 12.13
CA PRO A 83 -8.65 3.19 13.41
C PRO A 83 -7.28 2.88 14.03
N ALA A 84 -6.75 1.66 13.84
CA ALA A 84 -5.45 1.27 14.37
C ALA A 84 -4.32 2.03 13.68
N ILE A 85 -4.47 2.36 12.40
CA ILE A 85 -3.48 3.15 11.64
C ILE A 85 -3.71 4.65 11.84
N ALA A 86 -4.95 5.10 11.92
CA ALA A 86 -5.31 6.51 12.10
C ALA A 86 -4.81 7.06 13.44
N ALA A 87 -4.87 6.25 14.51
CA ALA A 87 -4.29 6.60 15.81
C ALA A 87 -2.78 6.84 15.70
N GLU A 88 -2.06 5.93 15.03
CA GLU A 88 -0.61 6.01 14.81
C GLU A 88 -0.20 7.21 13.94
N LEU A 89 -1.03 7.62 12.98
CA LEU A 89 -0.79 8.80 12.15
C LEU A 89 -1.04 10.12 12.88
N LYS A 90 -1.87 10.10 13.93
CA LYS A 90 -2.19 11.29 14.73
C LYS A 90 -1.22 11.49 15.90
N GLY A 91 -0.74 10.42 16.52
CA GLY A 91 0.21 10.47 17.65
C GLY A 91 1.62 10.97 17.31
N GLU A 92 1.88 11.37 16.07
CA GLU A 92 3.16 11.97 15.63
C GLU A 92 3.06 13.50 15.50
N ALA A 93 1.92 14.10 15.86
CA ALA A 93 1.67 15.55 15.82
C ALA A 93 1.55 16.21 17.22
N ASP A 94 1.75 15.44 18.29
CA ASP A 94 1.80 15.91 19.69
C ASP A 94 3.24 15.87 20.22
#